data_AF-A0A834Y7B2-F1
#
_entry.id   AF-A0A834Y7B2-F1
#
_cell.length_a   1.000
_cell.length_b   1.000
_cell.length_c   1.000
_cell.angle_alpha   90.00
_cell.angle_beta   90.00
_cell.angle_gamma   90.00
#
_symmetry.space_group_name_H-M   'P 1'
#
loop_
_entity.id
_entity.type
_entity.pdbx_description
1 polymer ?
#
loop_
_entity_poly.entity_id
_entity_poly.type
_entity_poly.pdbx_seq_one_letter_code
_entity_poly.pdbx_strand_id
1 'polypeptide(L)'
;MKIENIIAIGTDGGSNLCGINKSGINKSLFTLLRNDNKNLMLMKCTCHSLNKCCSDSSKLIPADVEYLVRELYNYFSVSTLRNVVGLWKLLAVAKLLDQWVELESYFSFASTDKNDIKARQIYEKIVDPVNLLLYLKFLKPILQEMNTSNLIFQDDKVDVGSAYEKMYTLFLMFPGKIFKQQFLIKADTYKSLFSQLINAATNDLAYKPAAEIDLGHSLSTELK
;
A
#
# COMPACT_ATOMS: atom_id res chain seq x y z
N MET A 1 -15.18 31.09 16.53
CA MET A 1 -16.05 30.05 15.94
C MET A 1 -16.83 29.40 17.07
N LYS A 2 -18.15 29.27 16.98
CA LYS A 2 -18.92 28.57 18.02
C LYS A 2 -18.91 27.06 17.76
N ILE A 3 -18.77 26.24 18.81
CA ILE A 3 -18.66 24.77 18.69
C ILE A 3 -19.94 24.15 18.09
N GLU A 4 -21.09 24.74 18.38
CA GLU A 4 -22.40 24.38 17.80
C GLU A 4 -22.43 24.46 16.26
N ASN A 5 -21.58 25.29 15.66
CA ASN A 5 -21.51 25.46 14.20
C ASN A 5 -20.53 24.48 13.53
N ILE A 6 -19.82 23.65 14.29
CA ILE A 6 -18.87 22.66 13.74
C ILE A 6 -19.63 21.37 13.42
N ILE A 7 -19.68 20.99 12.14
CA ILE A 7 -20.41 19.79 11.71
C ILE A 7 -19.56 18.51 11.76
N ALA A 8 -18.24 18.64 11.55
CA ALA A 8 -17.34 17.49 11.47
C ALA A 8 -15.89 17.84 11.83
N ILE A 9 -15.11 16.81 12.18
CA ILE A 9 -13.66 16.88 12.36
C ILE A 9 -12.98 15.84 11.49
N GLY A 10 -12.06 16.29 10.64
CA GLY A 10 -11.10 15.45 9.93
C GLY A 10 -9.87 15.17 10.79
N THR A 11 -9.46 13.91 10.91
CA THR A 11 -8.24 13.52 11.66
C THR A 11 -7.55 12.33 10.99
N ASP A 12 -6.24 12.21 11.17
CA ASP A 12 -5.46 11.02 10.80
C ASP A 12 -5.80 9.77 11.64
N GLY A 13 -6.62 9.89 12.68
CA GLY A 13 -6.96 8.80 13.58
C GLY A 13 -6.03 8.68 14.79
N GLY A 14 -5.20 9.69 15.04
CA GLY A 14 -4.36 9.78 16.24
C GLY A 14 -5.14 9.58 17.54
N SER A 15 -4.51 8.92 18.51
CA SER A 15 -5.15 8.57 19.79
C SER A 15 -5.52 9.80 20.62
N ASN A 16 -4.75 10.88 20.53
CA ASN A 16 -5.08 12.19 21.09
C ASN A 16 -6.31 12.85 20.44
N LEU A 17 -6.55 12.61 19.15
CA LEU A 17 -7.62 13.24 18.38
C LEU A 17 -8.95 12.47 18.46
N CYS A 18 -8.90 11.13 18.43
CA CYS A 18 -10.11 10.30 18.42
C CYS A 18 -10.02 9.00 19.23
N GLY A 19 -8.92 8.77 19.96
CA GLY A 19 -8.67 7.52 20.68
C GLY A 19 -9.14 7.52 22.13
N ILE A 20 -9.14 6.32 22.71
CA ILE A 20 -9.32 6.11 24.15
C ILE A 20 -7.91 6.13 24.77
N ASN A 21 -7.75 6.81 25.90
CA ASN A 21 -6.44 6.85 26.56
C ASN A 21 -6.13 5.51 27.27
N LYS A 22 -4.89 5.33 27.73
CA LYS A 22 -4.42 4.09 28.38
C LYS A 22 -5.23 3.69 29.63
N SER A 23 -5.94 4.64 30.23
CA SER A 23 -6.78 4.43 31.42
C SER A 23 -8.23 4.07 31.06
N GLY A 24 -8.54 3.80 29.79
CA GLY A 24 -9.89 3.52 29.32
C GLY A 24 -10.80 4.75 29.26
N ILE A 25 -10.27 5.95 29.55
CA ILE A 25 -11.05 7.19 29.57
C ILE A 25 -11.03 7.80 28.17
N ASN A 26 -12.24 8.08 27.67
CA ASN A 26 -12.44 8.67 26.36
C ASN A 26 -12.28 10.20 26.46
N LYS A 27 -11.03 10.67 26.40
CA LYS A 27 -10.65 12.09 26.60
C LYS A 27 -9.99 12.72 25.37
N SER A 28 -10.29 12.20 24.18
CA SER A 28 -9.78 12.74 22.92
C SER A 28 -10.40 14.09 22.56
N LEU A 29 -9.76 14.85 21.66
CA LEU A 29 -10.32 16.11 21.14
C LEU A 29 -11.76 15.93 20.62
N PHE A 30 -12.01 14.87 19.84
CA PHE A 30 -13.33 14.57 19.33
C PHE A 30 -14.34 14.32 20.46
N THR A 31 -13.96 13.54 21.48
CA THR A 31 -14.86 13.22 22.60
C THR A 31 -15.20 14.47 23.41
N LEU A 32 -14.23 15.37 23.62
CA LEU A 32 -14.45 16.66 24.29
C LEU A 32 -15.42 17.53 23.49
N LEU A 33 -15.20 17.69 22.18
CA LEU A 33 -16.08 18.51 21.33
C LEU A 33 -17.47 17.90 21.15
N ARG A 34 -17.58 16.57 21.19
CA ARG A 34 -18.87 15.87 21.13
C ARG A 34 -19.67 15.93 22.43
N ASN A 35 -19.06 16.35 23.54
CA ASN A 35 -19.81 16.68 24.75
C ASN A 35 -20.66 17.93 24.54
N ASP A 36 -20.09 18.93 23.88
CA ASP A 36 -20.73 20.23 23.62
C ASP A 36 -21.60 20.20 22.36
N ASN A 37 -21.26 19.37 21.37
CA ASN A 37 -22.03 19.19 20.14
C ASN A 37 -22.26 17.71 19.82
N LYS A 38 -23.46 17.20 20.15
CA LYS A 38 -23.82 15.77 19.96
C LYS A 38 -23.90 15.34 18.50
N ASN A 39 -24.06 16.29 17.58
CA ASN A 39 -24.19 16.04 16.13
C ASN A 39 -22.83 16.03 15.41
N LEU A 40 -21.73 16.35 16.11
CA LEU A 40 -20.39 16.42 15.54
C LEU A 40 -19.94 15.09 14.92
N MET A 41 -19.66 15.08 13.63
CA MET A 41 -19.19 13.89 12.91
C MET A 41 -17.66 13.72 13.00
N LEU A 42 -17.21 12.46 13.04
CA LEU A 42 -15.78 12.12 12.97
C LEU A 42 -15.46 11.56 11.59
N MET A 43 -14.57 12.23 10.86
CA MET A 43 -14.05 11.75 9.59
C MET A 43 -12.57 11.38 9.77
N LYS A 44 -12.26 10.09 9.64
CA LYS A 44 -10.86 9.63 9.68
C LYS A 44 -10.24 9.70 8.29
N CYS A 45 -8.95 9.97 8.22
CA CYS A 45 -8.21 10.09 6.98
C CYS A 45 -8.13 8.74 6.25
N THR A 46 -8.74 8.68 5.08
CA THR A 46 -8.68 7.53 4.18
C THR A 46 -7.25 7.26 3.74
N CYS A 47 -6.47 8.28 3.38
CA CYS A 47 -5.07 8.12 2.97
C CYS A 47 -4.21 7.52 4.08
N HIS A 48 -4.42 7.93 5.33
CA HIS A 48 -3.71 7.33 6.48
C HIS A 48 -4.08 5.86 6.64
N SER A 49 -5.36 5.51 6.46
CA SER A 49 -5.85 4.13 6.53
C SER A 49 -5.24 3.26 5.42
N LEU A 50 -5.21 3.75 4.18
CA LEU A 50 -4.57 3.09 3.04
C LEU A 50 -3.07 2.89 3.26
N ASN A 51 -2.38 3.93 3.75
CA ASN A 51 -0.96 3.84 4.08
C ASN A 51 -0.69 2.82 5.19
N LYS A 52 -1.56 2.76 6.21
CA LYS A 52 -1.47 1.77 7.28
C LYS A 52 -1.65 0.34 6.75
N CYS A 53 -2.64 0.11 5.89
CA CYS A 53 -2.83 -1.16 5.21
C CYS A 53 -1.57 -1.57 4.44
N CYS A 54 -1.01 -0.68 3.61
CA CYS A 54 0.22 -0.95 2.87
C CYS A 54 1.41 -1.22 3.80
N SER A 55 1.53 -0.48 4.89
CA SER A 55 2.60 -0.67 5.87
C SER A 55 2.49 -2.02 6.57
N ASP A 56 1.29 -2.45 6.95
CA ASP A 56 1.07 -3.74 7.59
C ASP A 56 1.28 -4.89 6.60
N SER A 57 0.76 -4.79 5.38
CA SER A 57 0.99 -5.77 4.32
C SER A 57 2.48 -5.88 3.95
N SER A 58 3.24 -4.79 4.02
CA SER A 58 4.67 -4.85 3.68
C SER A 58 5.50 -5.70 4.63
N LYS A 59 4.98 -6.02 5.83
CA LYS A 59 5.63 -6.97 6.76
C LYS A 59 5.59 -8.41 6.27
N LEU A 60 4.74 -8.70 5.28
CA LEU A 60 4.61 -10.02 4.64
C LEU A 60 5.52 -10.15 3.40
N ILE A 61 6.20 -9.08 3.00
CA ILE A 61 7.13 -9.10 1.87
C ILE A 61 8.38 -9.88 2.28
N PRO A 62 8.95 -10.74 1.41
CA PRO A 62 10.20 -11.43 1.70
C PRO A 62 11.34 -10.47 2.05
N ALA A 63 12.14 -10.83 3.05
CA ALA A 63 13.22 -9.98 3.55
C ALA A 63 14.25 -9.60 2.47
N ASP A 64 14.50 -10.47 1.50
CA ASP A 64 15.40 -10.20 0.37
C ASP A 64 14.91 -9.04 -0.52
N VAL A 65 13.59 -8.95 -0.74
CA VAL A 65 12.98 -7.87 -1.53
C VAL A 65 13.10 -6.54 -0.79
N GLU A 66 12.78 -6.52 0.50
CA GLU A 66 12.90 -5.33 1.32
C GLU A 66 14.36 -4.87 1.44
N TYR A 67 15.28 -5.82 1.64
CA TYR A 67 16.71 -5.56 1.70
C TYR A 67 17.20 -4.92 0.40
N LEU A 68 16.91 -5.50 -0.77
CA LEU A 68 17.37 -4.94 -2.04
C LEU A 68 16.87 -3.50 -2.24
N VAL A 69 15.56 -3.27 -2.07
CA VAL A 69 14.97 -1.94 -2.29
C VAL A 69 15.61 -0.92 -1.34
N ARG A 70 15.86 -1.30 -0.08
CA ARG A 70 16.51 -0.43 0.90
C ARG A 70 17.98 -0.18 0.57
N GLU A 71 18.74 -1.20 0.19
CA GLU A 71 20.17 -1.04 -0.10
C GLU A 71 20.40 -0.26 -1.40
N LEU A 72 19.58 -0.48 -2.43
CA LEU A 72 19.61 0.34 -3.64
C LEU A 72 19.32 1.80 -3.31
N TYR A 73 18.29 2.07 -2.51
CA TYR A 73 18.00 3.42 -2.05
C TYR A 73 19.18 3.99 -1.24
N ASN A 74 19.74 3.25 -0.29
CA ASN A 74 20.84 3.71 0.55
C ASN A 74 22.12 3.99 -0.26
N TYR A 75 22.41 3.14 -1.25
CA TYR A 75 23.56 3.26 -2.12
C TYR A 75 23.50 4.56 -2.95
N PHE A 76 22.34 4.88 -3.53
CA PHE A 76 22.15 6.11 -4.31
C PHE A 76 21.72 7.33 -3.49
N SER A 77 21.24 7.17 -2.25
CA SER A 77 20.82 8.30 -1.41
C SER A 77 22.00 9.13 -0.88
N VAL A 78 23.23 8.64 -1.00
CA VAL A 78 24.45 9.44 -0.84
C VAL A 78 24.63 10.41 -2.03
N SER A 79 24.01 10.15 -3.18
CA SER A 79 24.05 10.99 -4.39
C SER A 79 22.66 11.56 -4.78
N THR A 80 22.42 12.81 -4.38
CA THR A 80 21.43 13.80 -4.92
C THR A 80 19.95 13.45 -5.09
N LEU A 81 19.47 12.21 -5.04
CA LEU A 81 18.04 11.86 -5.15
C LEU A 81 17.34 12.02 -3.79
N ARG A 82 17.39 13.25 -3.25
CA ARG A 82 16.72 13.63 -2.01
C ARG A 82 15.31 14.13 -2.30
N ASN A 83 14.40 13.77 -1.39
CA ASN A 83 13.03 14.28 -1.20
C ASN A 83 11.93 13.50 -1.91
N VAL A 84 11.35 12.46 -1.25
CA VAL A 84 9.89 12.37 -1.01
C VAL A 84 9.64 11.43 0.18
N VAL A 85 9.15 11.97 1.30
CA VAL A 85 8.67 11.20 2.46
C VAL A 85 7.21 10.80 2.20
N GLY A 86 6.85 9.53 2.45
CA GLY A 86 5.46 9.04 2.45
C GLY A 86 5.03 8.17 1.24
N LEU A 87 5.66 8.32 0.07
CA LEU A 87 5.32 7.61 -1.19
C LEU A 87 6.42 6.64 -1.67
N TRP A 88 7.48 6.47 -0.87
CA TRP A 88 8.76 5.89 -1.27
C TRP A 88 8.67 4.45 -1.74
N LYS A 89 7.77 3.62 -1.18
CA LYS A 89 7.66 2.21 -1.58
C LYS A 89 7.21 2.07 -3.05
N LEU A 90 6.24 2.87 -3.50
CA LEU A 90 5.79 2.81 -4.90
C LEU A 90 6.80 3.44 -5.85
N LEU A 91 7.24 4.67 -5.56
CA LEU A 91 8.12 5.41 -6.47
C LEU A 91 9.48 4.70 -6.61
N ALA A 92 9.96 4.05 -5.54
CA ALA A 92 11.14 3.20 -5.62
C ALA A 92 10.88 1.98 -6.51
N VAL A 93 9.83 1.19 -6.27
CA VAL A 93 9.55 -0.02 -7.06
C VAL A 93 9.37 0.29 -8.55
N ALA A 94 8.61 1.34 -8.90
CA ALA A 94 8.42 1.73 -10.29
C ALA A 94 9.74 2.15 -10.96
N LYS A 95 10.53 3.02 -10.31
CA LYS A 95 11.83 3.47 -10.84
C LYS A 95 12.84 2.33 -10.94
N LEU A 96 12.87 1.44 -9.95
CA LEU A 96 13.75 0.26 -9.94
C LEU A 96 13.45 -0.67 -11.12
N LEU A 97 12.17 -0.89 -11.43
CA LEU A 97 11.76 -1.69 -12.58
C LEU A 97 12.08 -0.99 -13.91
N ASP A 98 11.85 0.32 -13.99
CA ASP A 98 12.07 1.08 -15.21
C ASP A 98 13.57 1.24 -15.53
N GLN A 99 14.45 1.17 -14.53
CA GLN A 99 15.92 1.30 -14.67
C GLN A 99 16.66 -0.02 -14.40
N TRP A 100 15.98 -1.17 -14.48
CA TRP A 100 16.55 -2.44 -14.05
C TRP A 100 17.82 -2.82 -14.81
N VAL A 101 17.82 -2.64 -16.14
CA VAL A 101 18.96 -2.97 -17.01
C VAL A 101 20.15 -2.07 -16.74
N GLU A 102 19.91 -0.78 -16.47
CA GLU A 102 20.93 0.19 -16.11
C GLU A 102 21.54 -0.12 -14.75
N LEU A 103 20.72 -0.51 -13.77
CA LEU A 103 21.17 -0.94 -12.46
C LEU A 103 22.05 -2.18 -12.55
N GLU A 104 21.60 -3.21 -13.28
CA GLU A 104 22.38 -4.42 -13.53
C GLU A 104 23.72 -4.09 -14.18
N SER A 105 23.73 -3.25 -15.22
CA SER A 105 24.94 -2.81 -15.91
C SER A 105 25.88 -2.06 -14.96
N TYR A 106 25.36 -1.12 -14.16
CA TYR A 106 26.14 -0.35 -13.21
C TYR A 106 26.77 -1.24 -12.14
N PHE A 107 25.99 -2.12 -11.52
CA PHE A 107 26.47 -2.99 -10.44
C PHE A 107 27.39 -4.11 -10.96
N SER A 108 27.26 -4.51 -12.23
CA SER A 108 28.22 -5.43 -12.88
C SER A 108 29.64 -4.85 -12.90
N PHE A 109 29.77 -3.53 -13.08
CA PHE A 109 31.06 -2.83 -13.04
C PHE A 109 31.45 -2.50 -11.60
N ALA A 110 30.55 -1.89 -10.82
CA ALA A 110 30.84 -1.43 -9.47
C ALA A 110 31.24 -2.57 -8.51
N SER A 111 30.69 -3.77 -8.69
CA SER A 111 31.05 -4.96 -7.89
C SER A 111 32.51 -5.42 -8.05
N THR A 112 33.18 -4.99 -9.13
CA THR A 112 34.60 -5.31 -9.38
C THR A 112 35.56 -4.48 -8.53
N ASP A 113 35.10 -3.33 -8.00
CA ASP A 113 35.88 -2.56 -7.04
C ASP A 113 36.03 -3.38 -5.74
N LYS A 114 37.27 -3.59 -5.31
CA LYS A 114 37.57 -4.35 -4.09
C LYS A 114 37.16 -3.58 -2.83
N ASN A 115 37.07 -2.25 -2.92
CA ASN A 115 36.72 -1.38 -1.81
C ASN A 115 35.20 -1.18 -1.65
N ASP A 116 34.40 -1.42 -2.70
CA ASP A 116 32.94 -1.27 -2.66
C ASP A 116 32.23 -2.61 -2.40
N ILE A 117 32.23 -3.01 -1.12
CA ILE A 117 31.56 -4.23 -0.67
C ILE A 117 30.04 -4.14 -0.86
N LYS A 118 29.46 -2.94 -0.76
CA LYS A 118 28.00 -2.74 -0.89
C LYS A 118 27.54 -2.98 -2.32
N ALA A 119 28.29 -2.46 -3.31
CA ALA A 119 28.01 -2.70 -4.71
C ALA A 119 28.01 -4.20 -5.05
N ARG A 120 28.94 -4.98 -4.47
CA ARG A 120 28.99 -6.43 -4.65
C ARG A 120 27.79 -7.16 -4.05
N GLN A 121 27.41 -6.83 -2.82
CA GLN A 121 26.24 -7.42 -2.16
C GLN A 121 24.93 -7.12 -2.92
N ILE A 122 24.80 -5.91 -3.45
CA ILE A 122 23.65 -5.52 -4.27
C ILE A 122 23.67 -6.31 -5.59
N TYR A 123 24.82 -6.40 -6.26
CA TYR A 123 24.95 -7.14 -7.52
C TYR A 123 24.58 -8.62 -7.38
N GLU A 124 25.05 -9.29 -6.31
CA GLU A 124 24.69 -10.69 -6.01
C GLU A 124 23.18 -10.91 -5.93
N LYS A 125 22.43 -9.91 -5.42
CA LYS A 125 20.97 -9.96 -5.34
C LYS A 125 20.26 -9.62 -6.65
N ILE A 126 20.85 -8.77 -7.48
CA ILE A 126 20.32 -8.44 -8.82
C ILE A 126 20.50 -9.62 -9.79
N VAL A 127 21.62 -10.33 -9.68
CA VAL A 127 21.99 -11.47 -10.54
C VAL A 127 21.17 -12.73 -10.27
N ASP A 128 20.45 -12.83 -9.15
CA ASP A 128 19.43 -13.85 -8.88
C ASP A 128 18.01 -13.27 -9.17
N PRO A 129 17.62 -13.10 -10.45
CA PRO A 129 16.63 -12.10 -10.82
C PRO A 129 15.22 -12.66 -10.76
N VAL A 130 15.06 -13.98 -10.87
CA VAL A 130 13.76 -14.61 -11.18
C VAL A 130 12.78 -14.39 -10.03
N ASN A 131 13.20 -14.53 -8.79
CA ASN A 131 12.29 -14.35 -7.66
C ASN A 131 12.01 -12.88 -7.37
N LEU A 132 13.01 -12.02 -7.56
CA LEU A 132 12.99 -10.64 -7.10
C LEU A 132 12.38 -9.69 -8.12
N LEU A 133 12.80 -9.78 -9.39
CA LEU A 133 12.22 -9.03 -10.49
C LEU A 133 10.74 -9.36 -10.66
N LEU A 134 10.40 -10.65 -10.58
CA LEU A 134 9.02 -11.12 -10.64
C LEU A 134 8.19 -10.54 -9.50
N TYR A 135 8.70 -10.57 -8.27
CA TYR A 135 7.99 -9.98 -7.11
C TYR A 135 7.73 -8.49 -7.31
N LEU A 136 8.72 -7.72 -7.78
CA LEU A 136 8.58 -6.30 -8.05
C LEU A 136 7.55 -6.04 -9.16
N LYS A 137 7.55 -6.84 -10.24
CA LYS A 137 6.58 -6.75 -11.34
C LYS A 137 5.14 -6.94 -10.85
N PHE A 138 4.89 -7.90 -9.96
CA PHE A 138 3.56 -8.08 -9.35
C PHE A 138 3.19 -6.99 -8.35
N LEU A 139 4.18 -6.43 -7.65
CA LEU A 139 3.96 -5.38 -6.67
C LEU A 139 3.63 -4.02 -7.31
N LYS A 140 4.23 -3.71 -8.47
CA LYS A 140 4.03 -2.45 -9.22
C LYS A 140 2.54 -2.10 -9.41
N PRO A 141 1.69 -2.95 -10.03
CA PRO A 141 0.29 -2.58 -10.28
C PRO A 141 -0.54 -2.45 -8.99
N ILE A 142 -0.25 -3.24 -7.95
CA ILE A 142 -0.92 -3.12 -6.65
C ILE A 142 -0.62 -1.73 -6.04
N LEU A 143 0.65 -1.35 -6.01
CA LEU A 143 1.07 -0.08 -5.45
C LEU A 143 0.54 1.10 -6.29
N GLN A 144 0.46 0.96 -7.62
CA GLN A 144 -0.11 1.99 -8.50
C GLN A 144 -1.58 2.26 -8.17
N GLU A 145 -2.39 1.22 -7.95
CA GLU A 145 -3.79 1.39 -7.57
C GLU A 145 -3.96 2.05 -6.19
N MET A 146 -3.11 1.69 -5.23
CA MET A 146 -3.09 2.33 -3.91
C MET A 146 -2.74 3.82 -4.02
N ASN A 147 -1.77 4.17 -4.85
CA ASN A 147 -1.35 5.56 -5.02
C ASN A 147 -2.37 6.40 -5.79
N THR A 148 -2.93 5.87 -6.89
CA THR A 148 -4.00 6.55 -7.62
C THR A 148 -5.19 6.84 -6.71
N SER A 149 -5.55 5.88 -5.86
CA SER A 149 -6.60 6.08 -4.86
C SER A 149 -6.21 7.15 -3.84
N ASN A 150 -4.99 7.11 -3.30
CA ASN A 150 -4.50 8.13 -2.37
C ASN A 150 -4.51 9.55 -2.97
N LEU A 151 -4.10 9.71 -4.24
CA LEU A 151 -4.07 11.02 -4.91
C LEU A 151 -5.47 11.63 -5.03
N ILE A 152 -6.48 10.82 -5.34
CA ILE A 152 -7.88 11.29 -5.39
C ILE A 152 -8.33 11.84 -4.04
N PHE A 153 -8.00 11.16 -2.93
CA PHE A 153 -8.36 11.63 -1.58
C PHE A 153 -7.49 12.80 -1.08
N GLN A 154 -6.39 13.13 -1.74
CA GLN A 154 -5.51 14.26 -1.42
C GLN A 154 -5.82 15.51 -2.25
N ASP A 155 -6.67 15.39 -3.27
CA ASP A 155 -7.09 16.49 -4.13
C ASP A 155 -7.90 17.52 -3.33
N ASP A 156 -7.58 18.81 -3.52
CA ASP A 156 -8.24 19.91 -2.84
C ASP A 156 -9.69 20.12 -3.33
N LYS A 157 -10.02 19.60 -4.52
CA LYS A 157 -11.32 19.67 -5.18
C LYS A 157 -11.92 18.30 -5.45
N VAL A 158 -11.64 17.34 -4.57
CA VAL A 158 -12.16 15.98 -4.69
C VAL A 158 -13.69 15.95 -4.81
N ASP A 159 -14.19 15.28 -5.85
CA ASP A 159 -15.60 14.88 -5.90
C ASP A 159 -15.83 13.66 -5.01
N VAL A 160 -16.72 13.80 -4.02
CA VAL A 160 -16.99 12.76 -3.02
C VAL A 160 -17.57 11.51 -3.68
N GLY A 161 -18.39 11.65 -4.72
CA GLY A 161 -18.95 10.53 -5.47
C GLY A 161 -17.86 9.71 -6.16
N SER A 162 -16.99 10.39 -6.92
CA SER A 162 -15.85 9.80 -7.61
C SER A 162 -14.85 9.14 -6.65
N ALA A 163 -14.56 9.78 -5.52
CA ALA A 163 -13.67 9.20 -4.50
C ALA A 163 -14.27 7.94 -3.86
N TYR A 164 -15.59 7.96 -3.62
CA TYR A 164 -16.32 6.81 -3.13
C TYR A 164 -16.30 5.64 -4.14
N GLU A 165 -16.61 5.92 -5.42
CA GLU A 165 -16.57 4.93 -6.49
C GLU A 165 -15.18 4.32 -6.64
N LYS A 166 -14.12 5.15 -6.63
CA LYS A 166 -12.75 4.65 -6.70
C LYS A 166 -12.43 3.70 -5.55
N MET A 167 -12.80 4.05 -4.32
CA MET A 167 -12.57 3.19 -3.15
C MET A 167 -13.35 1.88 -3.26
N TYR A 168 -14.61 1.94 -3.71
CA TYR A 168 -15.42 0.75 -3.92
C TYR A 168 -14.83 -0.17 -4.99
N THR A 169 -14.37 0.39 -6.12
CA THR A 169 -13.66 -0.37 -7.16
C THR A 169 -12.38 -0.99 -6.62
N LEU A 170 -11.56 -0.24 -5.87
CA LEU A 170 -10.33 -0.75 -5.25
C LEU A 170 -10.63 -1.95 -4.35
N PHE A 171 -11.68 -1.83 -3.52
CA PHE A 171 -12.10 -2.86 -2.58
C PHE A 171 -12.56 -4.16 -3.26
N LEU A 172 -13.21 -4.06 -4.43
CA LEU A 172 -13.69 -5.23 -5.17
C LEU A 172 -12.67 -5.82 -6.15
N MET A 173 -11.79 -4.99 -6.70
CA MET A 173 -10.85 -5.39 -7.74
C MET A 173 -9.89 -6.48 -7.26
N PHE A 174 -9.24 -6.30 -6.11
CA PHE A 174 -8.26 -7.26 -5.62
C PHE A 174 -8.88 -8.62 -5.27
N PRO A 175 -10.00 -8.68 -4.50
CA PRO A 175 -10.70 -9.94 -4.29
C PRO A 175 -11.12 -10.63 -5.59
N GLY A 176 -11.65 -9.89 -6.58
CA GLY A 176 -12.05 -10.45 -7.88
C GLY A 176 -10.88 -11.08 -8.66
N LYS A 177 -9.67 -10.54 -8.48
CA LYS A 177 -8.46 -11.07 -9.09
C LYS A 177 -7.94 -12.32 -8.36
N ILE A 178 -8.04 -12.36 -7.03
CA ILE A 178 -7.40 -13.38 -6.17
C ILE A 178 -8.32 -14.57 -5.87
N PHE A 179 -9.61 -14.35 -5.62
CA PHE A 179 -10.56 -15.39 -5.24
C PHE A 179 -11.33 -15.97 -6.43
N LYS A 180 -11.65 -17.26 -6.37
CA LYS A 180 -12.53 -17.93 -7.35
C LYS A 180 -13.93 -17.31 -7.27
N GLN A 181 -14.55 -17.12 -8.43
CA GLN A 181 -15.84 -16.43 -8.57
C GLN A 181 -16.96 -17.05 -7.72
N GLN A 182 -16.93 -18.37 -7.50
CA GLN A 182 -17.91 -19.07 -6.68
C GLN A 182 -17.96 -18.62 -5.21
N PHE A 183 -16.88 -18.00 -4.71
CA PHE A 183 -16.83 -17.43 -3.35
C PHE A 183 -17.16 -15.93 -3.32
N LEU A 184 -17.36 -15.31 -4.48
CA LEU A 184 -17.73 -13.90 -4.65
C LEU A 184 -19.17 -13.79 -5.12
N ILE A 185 -20.10 -14.10 -4.21
CA ILE A 185 -21.54 -14.04 -4.50
C ILE A 185 -21.99 -12.58 -4.45
N LYS A 186 -23.04 -12.25 -5.22
CA LYS A 186 -23.65 -10.93 -5.18
C LYS A 186 -24.16 -10.64 -3.76
N ALA A 187 -23.71 -9.54 -3.18
CA ALA A 187 -24.09 -9.12 -1.85
C ALA A 187 -25.08 -7.95 -1.92
N ASP A 188 -26.17 -8.03 -1.15
CA ASP A 188 -27.18 -6.97 -1.10
C ASP A 188 -26.79 -5.79 -0.21
N THR A 189 -25.76 -5.96 0.63
CA THR A 189 -25.29 -4.92 1.56
C THR A 189 -23.76 -4.92 1.68
N TYR A 190 -23.16 -3.79 2.05
CA TYR A 190 -21.71 -3.72 2.35
C TYR A 190 -21.30 -4.65 3.49
N LYS A 191 -22.17 -4.82 4.49
CA LYS A 191 -21.89 -5.69 5.63
C LYS A 191 -21.81 -7.16 5.20
N SER A 192 -22.74 -7.61 4.36
CA SER A 192 -22.71 -8.98 3.84
C SER A 192 -21.53 -9.18 2.88
N LEU A 193 -21.22 -8.20 2.03
CA LEU A 193 -20.03 -8.23 1.18
C LEU A 193 -18.75 -8.39 2.00
N PHE A 194 -18.57 -7.58 3.04
CA PHE A 194 -17.38 -7.62 3.89
C PHE A 194 -17.23 -8.97 4.60
N SER A 195 -18.31 -9.51 5.15
CA SER A 195 -18.30 -10.84 5.77
C SER A 195 -17.96 -11.95 4.77
N GLN A 196 -18.48 -11.89 3.54
CA GLN A 196 -18.16 -12.87 2.50
C GLN A 196 -16.67 -12.83 2.14
N LEU A 197 -16.10 -11.63 1.99
CA LEU A 197 -14.69 -11.46 1.67
C LEU A 197 -13.77 -11.95 2.79
N ILE A 198 -14.13 -11.72 4.06
CA ILE A 198 -13.40 -12.29 5.20
C ILE A 198 -13.45 -13.82 5.15
N ASN A 199 -14.63 -14.40 4.96
CA ASN A 199 -14.79 -15.85 4.90
C ASN A 199 -13.99 -16.47 3.75
N ALA A 200 -13.97 -15.81 2.59
CA ALA A 200 -13.13 -16.22 1.46
C ALA A 200 -11.63 -16.12 1.80
N ALA A 201 -11.20 -15.02 2.43
CA ALA A 201 -9.80 -14.84 2.83
C ALA A 201 -9.31 -15.89 3.83
N THR A 202 -10.20 -16.40 4.69
CA THR A 202 -9.90 -17.47 5.66
C THR A 202 -10.00 -18.89 5.10
N ASN A 203 -10.37 -19.04 3.83
CA ASN A 203 -10.56 -20.34 3.19
C ASN A 203 -9.54 -20.53 2.06
N ASP A 204 -8.56 -21.41 2.27
CA ASP A 204 -7.50 -21.69 1.29
C ASP A 204 -8.06 -22.17 -0.06
N LEU A 205 -9.21 -22.84 -0.08
CA LEU A 205 -9.86 -23.30 -1.33
C LEU A 205 -10.45 -22.15 -2.15
N ALA A 206 -10.64 -20.98 -1.54
CA ALA A 206 -11.19 -19.81 -2.20
C ALA A 206 -10.19 -19.12 -3.13
N TYR A 207 -8.89 -19.30 -2.92
CA TYR A 207 -7.85 -18.69 -3.75
C TYR A 207 -7.76 -19.37 -5.13
N LYS A 208 -7.53 -18.57 -6.16
CA LYS A 208 -7.15 -19.09 -7.49
C LYS A 208 -5.72 -19.64 -7.44
N PRO A 209 -5.38 -20.63 -8.29
CA PRO A 209 -3.99 -21.00 -8.52
C PRO A 209 -3.15 -19.77 -8.91
N ALA A 210 -1.89 -19.71 -8.46
CA ALA A 210 -1.00 -18.56 -8.71
C ALA A 210 -0.84 -18.22 -10.20
N ALA A 211 -0.91 -19.22 -11.08
CA ALA A 211 -0.83 -19.04 -12.54
C ALA A 211 -2.05 -18.30 -13.14
N GLU A 212 -3.20 -18.32 -12.46
CA GLU A 212 -4.45 -17.69 -12.90
C GLU A 212 -4.65 -16.28 -12.29
N ILE A 213 -3.77 -15.87 -11.37
CA ILE A 213 -3.84 -14.55 -10.75
C ILE A 213 -3.17 -13.54 -11.69
N ASP A 214 -3.98 -12.63 -12.21
CA ASP A 214 -3.52 -11.49 -13.01
C ASP A 214 -3.75 -10.18 -12.24
N LEU A 215 -2.66 -9.58 -11.77
CA LEU A 215 -2.67 -8.29 -11.09
C LEU A 215 -2.31 -7.13 -12.02
N GLY A 216 -2.19 -7.36 -13.33
CA GLY A 216 -1.58 -6.44 -14.32
C GLY A 216 -0.32 -7.03 -14.97
N HIS A 217 0.11 -8.20 -14.50
CA HIS A 217 1.13 -9.08 -15.06
C HIS A 217 0.66 -10.53 -14.83
N SER A 218 0.84 -11.42 -15.80
CA SER A 218 0.52 -12.85 -15.66
C SER A 218 1.78 -13.66 -15.35
N LEU A 219 1.70 -14.48 -14.30
CA LEU A 219 2.82 -15.35 -13.86
C LEU A 219 3.27 -16.29 -14.98
N SER A 220 2.32 -16.76 -15.77
CA SER A 220 2.55 -17.66 -16.92
C SER A 220 3.34 -17.02 -18.07
N THR A 221 3.37 -15.69 -18.13
CA THR A 221 4.08 -14.92 -19.16
C THR A 221 5.48 -14.53 -18.70
N GLU A 222 5.66 -14.31 -17.41
CA GLU A 222 6.92 -13.82 -16.81
C GLU A 222 7.88 -14.95 -16.38
N LEU A 223 7.41 -16.21 -16.29
CA LEU A 223 8.21 -17.40 -15.96
C LEU A 223 8.74 -18.16 -17.20
N LYS A 224 8.51 -17.65 -18.41
CA LYS A 224 9.03 -18.21 -19.67
C LYS A 224 10.34 -17.53 -20.05
#